data_AF-A0A7S3YTB9-F1
#
_entry.id   AF-A0A7S3YTB9-F1
#
_cell.length_a   1.000
_cell.length_b   1.000
_cell.length_c   1.000
_cell.angle_alpha   90.00
_cell.angle_beta   90.00
_cell.angle_gamma   90.00
#
_symmetry.space_group_name_H-M   'P 1'
#
loop_
_entity.id
_entity.type
_entity.pdbx_description
1 polymer ?
#
loop_
_entity_poly.entity_id
_entity_poly.type
_entity_poly.pdbx_seq_one_letter_code
_entity_poly.pdbx_strand_id
1 'polypeptide(L)'
;ADDEANPQPRQPSDLTRAMLRASSLLLLLTPSLRADRCLTWSTSPIEGREALLLNNREVCAFAPIDGACPADDEANCELGGRAIDVGSVHKGTCANAEKSVPVSLIGSVDPKCNTRWRFLTYDVWPIGSVIVAGETIDGVQFGVCRCPNEVGGDEHSIGRLYLSGPNMGGCGCKMPDATETLLIGAYEYLQADEGKGHLFEDVASNSNSDVNMGDDEIKKALSSLIAEELTQEDLQTLQDITNTPVSDLEKELLLQSPDFLRKVLSHARYIPHPTLNDKGLHLLRCMLAERVADSRRRKRGYHKHPDYELFMKDGILVKDFTQLTDQEMRSVMMMVSGLDEKEIPPLRWVNRPVTHIAGDAQYQMHVDTFHAAYKIWIYQNETTPEQGPLNYVRGSHRNTKGKLQWLYNVTIPPASHVLKEPSIRLNVDETLLGFDHREVMTTPANSFVIADTSGFHARGLAEPGTIRYAMRIEGPYDGGLPRKNPFVE
;
A
#
# COMPACT_ATOMS: atom_id res chain seq x y z
N ALA A 1 -10.94 7.01 -67.33
CA ALA A 1 -9.94 6.02 -67.78
C ALA A 1 -8.97 5.89 -66.64
N ASP A 2 -9.20 4.83 -65.89
CA ASP A 2 -8.55 4.40 -64.66
C ASP A 2 -7.03 4.32 -64.80
N ASP A 3 -6.31 4.59 -63.71
CA ASP A 3 -5.44 3.55 -63.15
C ASP A 3 -5.06 3.87 -61.70
N GLU A 4 -5.44 2.94 -60.83
CA GLU A 4 -5.08 2.85 -59.41
C GLU A 4 -3.61 2.44 -59.26
N ALA A 5 -2.86 3.15 -58.43
CA ALA A 5 -1.53 2.73 -57.99
C ALA A 5 -1.53 2.43 -56.48
N ASN A 6 -1.49 1.14 -56.19
CA ASN A 6 -1.39 0.49 -54.88
C ASN A 6 -0.03 0.76 -54.19
N PRO A 7 0.04 1.14 -52.89
CA PRO A 7 1.33 1.25 -52.20
C PRO A 7 1.72 -0.08 -51.52
N GLN A 8 2.85 -0.63 -51.97
CA GLN A 8 3.57 -1.74 -51.32
C GLN A 8 4.09 -1.35 -49.91
N PRO A 9 4.14 -2.30 -48.95
CA PRO A 9 4.58 -2.02 -47.58
C PRO A 9 6.11 -1.81 -47.50
N ARG A 10 6.51 -0.72 -46.86
CA ARG A 10 7.94 -0.43 -46.57
C ARG A 10 8.49 -1.46 -45.59
N GLN A 11 9.63 -2.05 -45.94
CA GLN A 11 10.39 -2.90 -45.02
C GLN A 11 10.94 -2.09 -43.83
N PRO A 12 10.93 -2.64 -42.61
CA PRO A 12 11.47 -1.97 -41.44
C PRO A 12 13.00 -1.87 -41.50
N SER A 13 13.52 -0.69 -41.17
CA SER A 13 14.94 -0.34 -41.09
C SER A 13 15.71 -1.15 -40.04
N ASP A 14 17.03 -1.22 -40.21
CA ASP A 14 18.00 -2.03 -39.45
C ASP A 14 17.97 -1.91 -37.90
N LEU A 15 17.21 -0.97 -37.32
CA LEU A 15 16.93 -0.94 -35.87
C LEU A 15 16.09 -2.15 -35.39
N THR A 16 15.25 -2.73 -36.25
CA THR A 16 14.38 -3.87 -35.89
C THR A 16 15.14 -5.20 -35.84
N ARG A 17 16.30 -5.31 -36.50
CA ARG A 17 17.16 -6.51 -36.42
C ARG A 17 18.03 -6.56 -35.17
N ALA A 18 18.32 -5.41 -34.55
CA ALA A 18 19.10 -5.36 -33.32
C ALA A 18 18.26 -5.77 -32.08
N MET A 19 16.94 -5.52 -32.08
CA MET A 19 16.06 -5.90 -30.96
C MET A 19 15.74 -7.40 -30.90
N LEU A 20 15.85 -8.15 -32.01
CA LEU A 20 15.53 -9.58 -32.06
C LEU A 20 16.69 -10.52 -31.71
N ARG A 21 17.92 -10.00 -31.51
CA ARG A 21 19.08 -10.81 -31.08
C ARG A 21 19.47 -10.67 -29.61
N ALA A 22 18.82 -9.77 -28.87
CA ALA A 22 19.01 -9.66 -27.41
C ALA A 22 18.07 -10.57 -26.60
N SER A 23 17.04 -11.16 -27.23
CA SER A 23 16.01 -11.97 -26.55
C SER A 23 16.39 -13.43 -26.26
N SER A 24 17.64 -13.84 -26.49
CA SER A 24 18.09 -15.22 -26.24
C SER A 24 19.27 -15.32 -25.27
N LEU A 25 19.66 -14.21 -24.62
CA LEU A 25 20.76 -14.18 -23.67
C LEU A 25 20.47 -13.24 -22.49
N LEU A 26 19.30 -13.36 -21.87
CA LEU A 26 19.00 -12.74 -20.57
C LEU A 26 17.98 -13.58 -19.79
N LEU A 27 18.30 -14.87 -19.61
CA LEU A 27 17.51 -15.82 -18.82
C LEU A 27 18.08 -16.05 -17.42
N LEU A 28 19.00 -15.21 -16.96
CA LEU A 28 19.53 -15.23 -15.60
C LEU A 28 19.73 -13.78 -15.16
N LEU A 29 19.27 -13.45 -13.94
CA LEU A 29 19.32 -12.14 -13.26
C LEU A 29 18.05 -11.27 -13.37
N THR A 30 16.87 -11.84 -13.11
CA THR A 30 15.88 -11.10 -12.30
C THR A 30 16.36 -11.11 -10.85
N PRO A 31 16.26 -10.02 -10.08
CA PRO A 31 16.30 -10.15 -8.63
C PRO A 31 15.10 -11.02 -8.28
N SER A 32 15.38 -12.22 -7.81
CA SER A 32 14.38 -13.04 -7.15
C SER A 32 13.63 -12.15 -6.16
N LEU A 33 12.29 -12.20 -6.22
CA LEU A 33 11.51 -12.16 -4.98
C LEU A 33 12.28 -13.08 -4.04
N ARG A 34 12.85 -12.52 -2.97
CA ARG A 34 13.61 -13.29 -1.99
C ARG A 34 12.82 -14.55 -1.69
N ALA A 35 13.50 -15.69 -1.53
CA ALA A 35 12.87 -16.91 -1.05
C ALA A 35 12.11 -16.58 0.24
N ASP A 36 10.80 -16.36 0.12
CA ASP A 36 9.96 -15.87 1.19
C ASP A 36 9.75 -17.04 2.14
N ARG A 37 10.17 -16.90 3.39
CA ARG A 37 10.13 -17.97 4.40
C ARG A 37 8.71 -18.45 4.73
N CYS A 38 7.67 -17.75 4.26
CA CYS A 38 6.28 -18.16 4.38
C CYS A 38 5.76 -19.06 3.25
N LEU A 39 6.48 -19.24 2.14
CA LEU A 39 5.96 -19.94 0.96
C LEU A 39 6.97 -20.97 0.46
N THR A 40 6.59 -22.24 0.46
CA THR A 40 7.36 -23.31 -0.18
C THR A 40 6.56 -23.95 -1.31
N TRP A 41 7.23 -24.27 -2.41
CA TRP A 41 6.64 -24.85 -3.61
C TRP A 41 6.93 -26.35 -3.64
N SER A 42 5.89 -27.16 -3.87
CA SER A 42 6.04 -28.58 -4.20
C SER A 42 5.26 -28.88 -5.47
N THR A 43 5.93 -29.46 -6.47
CA THR A 43 5.30 -30.00 -7.67
C THR A 43 5.18 -31.51 -7.49
N SER A 44 4.18 -31.99 -6.76
CA SER A 44 3.83 -33.43 -6.76
C SER A 44 2.35 -33.67 -6.41
N PRO A 45 1.68 -34.62 -7.07
CA PRO A 45 0.31 -35.01 -6.77
C PRO A 45 0.30 -35.91 -5.53
N ILE A 46 -0.37 -35.48 -4.45
CA ILE A 46 -0.53 -36.30 -3.24
C ILE A 46 -1.99 -36.78 -3.19
N GLU A 47 -2.20 -38.09 -3.36
CA GLU A 47 -3.48 -38.78 -3.25
C GLU A 47 -3.84 -39.14 -1.79
N GLY A 48 -5.13 -39.05 -1.45
CA GLY A 48 -5.74 -39.52 -0.19
C GLY A 48 -6.03 -38.41 0.83
N ARG A 49 -7.31 -38.05 1.07
CA ARG A 49 -7.71 -36.99 2.03
C ARG A 49 -9.07 -37.23 2.70
N GLU A 50 -9.14 -37.03 4.02
CA GLU A 50 -10.37 -36.78 4.80
C GLU A 50 -10.18 -35.50 5.66
N ALA A 51 -11.27 -34.82 6.04
CA ALA A 51 -11.32 -33.42 6.47
C ALA A 51 -11.40 -33.21 8.01
N LEU A 52 -10.91 -32.06 8.50
CA LEU A 52 -11.09 -31.61 9.89
C LEU A 52 -11.42 -30.10 9.97
N LEU A 53 -12.49 -29.77 10.69
CA LEU A 53 -13.05 -28.41 10.87
C LEU A 53 -12.32 -27.64 11.98
N LEU A 54 -11.91 -26.39 11.71
CA LEU A 54 -11.48 -25.42 12.74
C LEU A 54 -12.49 -24.26 12.83
N ASN A 55 -12.91 -23.98 14.06
CA ASN A 55 -14.02 -23.08 14.38
C ASN A 55 -13.77 -21.60 13.99
N ASN A 56 -14.80 -21.03 13.37
CA ASN A 56 -15.15 -19.61 13.26
C ASN A 56 -14.26 -18.69 12.40
N ARG A 57 -14.20 -18.99 11.09
CA ARG A 57 -14.47 -18.13 9.90
C ARG A 57 -13.79 -18.79 8.70
N GLU A 58 -14.59 -19.20 7.73
CA GLU A 58 -14.37 -20.35 6.83
C GLU A 58 -13.12 -20.26 5.92
N VAL A 59 -12.18 -21.18 6.16
CA VAL A 59 -11.13 -21.68 5.27
C VAL A 59 -11.04 -23.19 5.51
N CYS A 60 -11.20 -24.04 4.47
CA CYS A 60 -11.04 -25.49 4.61
C CYS A 60 -9.52 -25.81 4.68
N ALA A 61 -9.08 -26.65 5.62
CA ALA A 61 -7.70 -27.13 5.72
C ALA A 61 -7.69 -28.65 5.89
N PHE A 62 -6.77 -29.34 5.20
CA PHE A 62 -6.58 -30.79 5.33
C PHE A 62 -5.29 -31.07 6.12
N ALA A 63 -5.35 -31.96 7.12
CA ALA A 63 -4.17 -32.46 7.84
C ALA A 63 -3.92 -33.93 7.45
N PRO A 64 -2.66 -34.42 7.41
CA PRO A 64 -2.39 -35.85 7.29
C PRO A 64 -2.66 -36.57 8.61
N ILE A 65 -3.13 -37.82 8.50
CA ILE A 65 -3.39 -38.75 9.60
C ILE A 65 -2.06 -39.13 10.27
N ASP A 66 -2.03 -39.14 11.61
CA ASP A 66 -0.99 -39.80 12.40
C ASP A 66 -0.93 -41.30 12.05
N GLY A 67 0.13 -41.78 11.39
CA GLY A 67 0.40 -43.21 11.31
C GLY A 67 1.19 -43.70 10.09
N ALA A 68 2.43 -44.11 10.36
CA ALA A 68 3.32 -44.98 9.56
C ALA A 68 3.95 -44.41 8.28
N CYS A 69 5.20 -43.95 8.40
CA CYS A 69 6.15 -43.94 7.28
C CYS A 69 6.41 -45.38 6.80
N PRO A 70 6.43 -45.65 5.48
CA PRO A 70 7.04 -46.86 4.93
C PRO A 70 8.54 -46.86 5.26
N ALA A 71 9.08 -48.03 5.62
CA ALA A 71 10.36 -48.20 6.30
C ALA A 71 11.65 -47.87 5.49
N ASP A 72 11.55 -47.33 4.27
CA ASP A 72 12.69 -47.32 3.35
C ASP A 72 13.19 -45.93 2.92
N ASP A 73 12.72 -44.82 3.50
CA ASP A 73 13.18 -43.47 3.14
C ASP A 73 13.16 -42.46 4.31
N GLU A 74 13.94 -42.73 5.36
CA GLU A 74 14.07 -41.87 6.57
C GLU A 74 14.69 -40.48 6.30
N ALA A 75 15.14 -40.15 5.08
CA ALA A 75 15.83 -38.88 4.80
C ALA A 75 14.92 -37.71 4.37
N ASN A 76 13.63 -37.94 4.08
CA ASN A 76 12.74 -36.91 3.49
C ASN A 76 11.54 -36.48 4.38
N CYS A 77 11.43 -36.97 5.62
CA CYS A 77 10.31 -36.65 6.52
C CYS A 77 10.60 -35.50 7.53
N GLU A 78 11.34 -34.46 7.13
CA GLU A 78 11.55 -33.25 7.96
C GLU A 78 10.83 -31.99 7.45
N LEU A 79 9.96 -32.10 6.44
CA LEU A 79 9.17 -30.96 5.95
C LEU A 79 7.76 -31.00 6.56
N GLY A 80 7.65 -30.55 7.81
CA GLY A 80 6.37 -30.31 8.50
C GLY A 80 5.59 -29.13 7.94
N GLY A 81 5.26 -29.12 6.65
CA GLY A 81 4.38 -28.14 6.02
C GLY A 81 2.90 -28.48 6.24
N ARG A 82 2.06 -27.49 6.55
CA ARG A 82 0.60 -27.63 6.49
C ARG A 82 0.15 -27.25 5.08
N ALA A 83 -0.46 -28.19 4.35
CA ALA A 83 -1.06 -27.90 3.06
C ALA A 83 -2.35 -27.10 3.25
N ILE A 84 -2.53 -25.99 2.52
CA ILE A 84 -3.79 -25.25 2.46
C ILE A 84 -4.42 -25.56 1.10
N ASP A 85 -5.65 -26.06 1.11
CA ASP A 85 -6.44 -26.28 -0.10
C ASP A 85 -7.61 -25.31 -0.08
N VAL A 86 -7.70 -24.42 -1.08
CA VAL A 86 -8.71 -23.35 -1.10
C VAL A 86 -9.86 -23.78 -2.02
N GLY A 87 -11.02 -24.10 -1.42
CA GLY A 87 -12.24 -24.49 -2.15
C GLY A 87 -13.49 -23.72 -1.72
N SER A 88 -14.58 -23.84 -2.48
CA SER A 88 -15.89 -23.24 -2.17
C SER A 88 -16.66 -24.02 -1.10
N VAL A 89 -17.21 -23.32 -0.12
CA VAL A 89 -18.18 -23.87 0.84
C VAL A 89 -19.56 -23.83 0.18
N HIS A 90 -20.35 -24.90 0.28
CA HIS A 90 -21.77 -24.88 -0.07
C HIS A 90 -22.58 -25.42 1.12
N LYS A 91 -23.43 -24.59 1.72
CA LYS A 91 -24.34 -24.97 2.84
C LYS A 91 -23.64 -25.62 4.04
N GLY A 92 -22.49 -25.10 4.46
CA GLY A 92 -21.76 -25.60 5.64
C GLY A 92 -21.02 -26.93 5.42
N THR A 93 -20.91 -27.38 4.18
CA THR A 93 -20.09 -28.53 3.74
C THR A 93 -19.14 -28.07 2.64
N CYS A 94 -17.82 -28.37 2.75
CA CYS A 94 -16.89 -28.11 1.64
C CYS A 94 -17.38 -28.96 0.44
N ALA A 95 -17.75 -28.32 -0.67
CA ALA A 95 -18.23 -29.04 -1.85
C ALA A 95 -17.04 -29.61 -2.63
N ASN A 96 -17.10 -30.90 -3.01
CA ASN A 96 -16.08 -31.52 -3.86
C ASN A 96 -15.88 -30.72 -5.15
N ALA A 97 -14.62 -30.45 -5.49
CA ALA A 97 -14.20 -29.75 -6.71
C ALA A 97 -14.56 -30.46 -8.03
N GLU A 98 -15.23 -31.62 -7.99
CA GLU A 98 -15.62 -32.34 -9.21
C GLU A 98 -16.85 -31.76 -9.93
N LYS A 99 -17.57 -30.78 -9.36
CA LYS A 99 -18.80 -30.26 -10.01
C LYS A 99 -18.90 -28.75 -10.20
N SER A 100 -17.87 -27.97 -9.88
CA SER A 100 -17.89 -26.54 -10.16
C SER A 100 -16.49 -25.94 -10.25
N VAL A 101 -16.12 -25.59 -11.49
CA VAL A 101 -15.05 -24.66 -11.88
C VAL A 101 -13.59 -25.19 -11.77
N PRO A 102 -12.78 -25.12 -12.84
CA PRO A 102 -11.38 -25.55 -12.82
C PRO A 102 -10.51 -24.44 -12.23
N VAL A 103 -10.48 -24.28 -10.92
CA VAL A 103 -9.43 -23.51 -10.24
C VAL A 103 -8.92 -24.33 -9.06
N SER A 104 -7.99 -25.23 -9.34
CA SER A 104 -7.20 -25.91 -8.31
C SER A 104 -6.04 -24.99 -7.93
N LEU A 105 -6.27 -24.06 -7.01
CA LEU A 105 -5.20 -23.26 -6.40
C LEU A 105 -4.64 -24.03 -5.20
N ILE A 106 -3.53 -24.74 -5.42
CA ILE A 106 -2.80 -25.45 -4.36
C ILE A 106 -1.63 -24.57 -3.93
N GLY A 107 -1.70 -23.99 -2.74
CA GLY A 107 -0.61 -23.23 -2.14
C GLY A 107 -0.26 -23.79 -0.75
N SER A 108 1.03 -23.84 -0.41
CA SER A 108 1.44 -24.16 0.96
C SER A 108 1.97 -22.89 1.64
N VAL A 109 1.42 -22.58 2.81
CA VAL A 109 1.89 -21.47 3.65
C VAL A 109 2.66 -22.10 4.80
N ASP A 110 3.84 -21.58 5.12
CA ASP A 110 4.65 -22.04 6.26
C ASP A 110 3.76 -22.03 7.51
N PRO A 111 3.73 -23.11 8.31
CA PRO A 111 2.91 -23.20 9.52
C PRO A 111 3.18 -22.10 10.54
N LYS A 112 4.35 -21.45 10.47
CA LYS A 112 4.70 -20.31 11.30
C LYS A 112 4.02 -19.03 10.84
N CYS A 113 3.36 -18.97 9.69
CA CYS A 113 2.74 -17.76 9.15
C CYS A 113 1.22 -17.71 9.42
N ASN A 114 0.73 -16.54 9.81
CA ASN A 114 -0.69 -16.25 10.00
C ASN A 114 -1.31 -15.78 8.69
N THR A 115 -2.46 -16.31 8.31
CA THR A 115 -3.20 -15.87 7.12
C THR A 115 -4.42 -15.04 7.50
N ARG A 116 -4.72 -13.99 6.73
CA ARG A 116 -5.91 -13.14 6.91
C ARG A 116 -6.40 -12.55 5.60
N TRP A 117 -7.71 -12.35 5.52
CA TRP A 117 -8.33 -11.56 4.45
C TRP A 117 -8.15 -10.07 4.72
N ARG A 118 -7.72 -9.34 3.70
CA ARG A 118 -7.57 -7.89 3.73
C ARG A 118 -8.38 -7.26 2.61
N PHE A 119 -9.13 -6.23 2.92
CA PHE A 119 -9.86 -5.48 1.90
C PHE A 119 -8.90 -4.55 1.14
N LEU A 120 -8.78 -4.75 -0.16
CA LEU A 120 -8.08 -3.85 -1.06
C LEU A 120 -9.07 -2.77 -1.51
N THR A 121 -8.87 -1.54 -1.07
CA THR A 121 -9.59 -0.42 -1.67
C THR A 121 -9.01 -0.11 -3.05
N TYR A 122 -9.84 0.43 -3.94
CA TYR A 122 -9.35 1.14 -5.14
C TYR A 122 -8.20 2.07 -4.71
N ASP A 123 -7.03 1.95 -5.34
CA ASP A 123 -5.86 2.80 -5.10
C ASP A 123 -5.06 2.56 -3.80
N VAL A 124 -4.94 1.33 -3.30
CA VAL A 124 -3.89 0.99 -2.32
C VAL A 124 -3.33 -0.39 -2.65
N TRP A 125 -2.11 -0.48 -3.20
CA TRP A 125 -1.42 -1.77 -3.25
C TRP A 125 -0.85 -2.09 -1.87
N PRO A 126 -0.88 -3.35 -1.39
CA PRO A 126 -0.31 -3.71 -0.12
C PRO A 126 1.21 -3.58 -0.20
N ILE A 127 1.78 -2.55 0.43
CA ILE A 127 3.23 -2.37 0.51
C ILE A 127 3.73 -3.20 1.70
N GLY A 128 4.65 -4.14 1.46
CA GLY A 128 5.40 -4.84 2.51
C GLY A 128 4.76 -6.12 3.08
N SER A 129 3.56 -6.48 2.65
CA SER A 129 2.89 -7.73 3.08
C SER A 129 3.12 -8.88 2.11
N VAL A 130 3.31 -10.11 2.62
CA VAL A 130 3.37 -11.31 1.77
C VAL A 130 1.96 -11.64 1.30
N ILE A 131 1.69 -11.40 0.02
CA ILE A 131 0.45 -11.85 -0.60
C ILE A 131 0.62 -13.33 -0.91
N VAL A 132 -0.37 -14.16 -0.56
CA VAL A 132 -0.32 -15.59 -0.89
C VAL A 132 -0.35 -15.72 -2.41
N ALA A 133 0.82 -15.98 -2.99
CA ALA A 133 0.97 -16.24 -4.42
C ALA A 133 0.54 -17.67 -4.70
N GLY A 134 -0.38 -17.83 -5.64
CA GLY A 134 -0.92 -19.13 -6.04
C GLY A 134 -0.19 -19.73 -7.23
N GLU A 135 -0.14 -19.00 -8.35
CA GLU A 135 0.31 -19.55 -9.64
C GLU A 135 1.12 -18.51 -10.44
N THR A 136 2.02 -18.96 -11.31
CA THR A 136 2.61 -18.13 -12.36
C THR A 136 2.23 -18.71 -13.71
N ILE A 137 1.47 -17.96 -14.51
CA ILE A 137 1.05 -18.36 -15.86
C ILE A 137 1.61 -17.31 -16.83
N ASP A 138 2.32 -17.76 -17.87
CA ASP A 138 2.90 -16.88 -18.91
C ASP A 138 3.73 -15.70 -18.35
N GLY A 139 4.44 -15.91 -17.24
CA GLY A 139 5.26 -14.89 -16.59
C GLY A 139 4.50 -13.88 -15.73
N VAL A 140 3.18 -14.01 -15.63
CA VAL A 140 2.33 -13.22 -14.73
C VAL A 140 2.14 -13.99 -13.42
N GLN A 141 2.38 -13.33 -12.29
CA GLN A 141 2.19 -13.89 -10.96
C GLN A 141 0.79 -13.60 -10.45
N PHE A 142 0.17 -14.61 -9.85
CA PHE A 142 -1.19 -14.54 -9.31
C PHE A 142 -1.23 -14.84 -7.82
N GLY A 143 -2.16 -14.21 -7.10
CA GLY A 143 -2.54 -14.52 -5.73
C GLY A 143 -4.04 -14.78 -5.60
N VAL A 144 -4.54 -14.81 -4.37
CA VAL A 144 -5.96 -15.14 -4.08
C VAL A 144 -6.74 -13.89 -3.67
N CYS A 145 -7.92 -13.68 -4.26
CA CYS A 145 -8.87 -12.63 -3.86
C CYS A 145 -10.30 -13.16 -3.71
N ARG A 146 -11.17 -12.41 -3.04
CA ARG A 146 -12.62 -12.63 -2.95
C ARG A 146 -13.35 -11.57 -3.75
N CYS A 147 -14.24 -12.04 -4.61
CA CYS A 147 -15.13 -11.21 -5.39
C CYS A 147 -16.31 -10.75 -4.50
N PRO A 148 -16.70 -9.47 -4.55
CA PRO A 148 -17.83 -8.92 -3.81
C PRO A 148 -19.17 -9.53 -4.25
N ASN A 149 -20.09 -9.67 -3.29
CA ASN A 149 -21.36 -10.39 -3.42
C ASN A 149 -22.40 -9.78 -4.38
N GLU A 150 -22.18 -8.57 -4.91
CA GLU A 150 -23.12 -7.91 -5.85
C GLU A 150 -23.28 -8.65 -7.19
N VAL A 151 -22.53 -9.74 -7.37
CA VAL A 151 -22.52 -10.60 -8.55
C VAL A 151 -23.48 -11.80 -8.43
N GLY A 152 -24.14 -11.99 -7.28
CA GLY A 152 -25.26 -12.93 -7.11
C GLY A 152 -24.91 -14.20 -6.33
N GLY A 153 -25.15 -14.17 -5.02
CA GLY A 153 -25.14 -15.33 -4.11
C GLY A 153 -24.60 -14.99 -2.73
N ASP A 154 -25.08 -15.69 -1.69
CA ASP A 154 -24.68 -15.53 -0.28
C ASP A 154 -23.23 -15.99 0.03
N GLU A 155 -22.44 -16.34 -0.98
CA GLU A 155 -21.08 -16.89 -0.86
C GLU A 155 -20.10 -16.06 -1.71
N HIS A 156 -19.06 -15.51 -1.09
CA HIS A 156 -18.00 -14.78 -1.79
C HIS A 156 -17.26 -15.75 -2.74
N SER A 157 -17.28 -15.50 -4.05
CA SER A 157 -16.51 -16.31 -5.00
C SER A 157 -15.01 -15.98 -4.94
N ILE A 158 -14.15 -16.99 -5.12
CA ILE A 158 -12.70 -16.82 -5.13
C ILE A 158 -12.23 -16.44 -6.55
N GLY A 159 -11.44 -15.37 -6.64
CA GLY A 159 -10.85 -14.86 -7.88
C GLY A 159 -9.32 -14.91 -7.89
N ARG A 160 -8.73 -14.50 -9.02
CA ARG A 160 -7.28 -14.42 -9.23
C ARG A 160 -6.78 -12.99 -9.05
N LEU A 161 -5.99 -12.74 -8.03
CA LEU A 161 -5.32 -11.45 -7.83
C LEU A 161 -4.09 -11.35 -8.73
N TYR A 162 -3.98 -10.34 -9.58
CA TYR A 162 -2.80 -10.12 -10.42
C TYR A 162 -1.70 -9.41 -9.61
N LEU A 163 -0.59 -10.11 -9.35
CA LEU A 163 0.57 -9.62 -8.59
C LEU A 163 1.64 -8.99 -9.47
N SER A 164 1.61 -9.26 -10.78
CA SER A 164 2.48 -8.64 -11.77
C SER A 164 1.76 -8.44 -13.11
N GLY A 165 2.43 -7.79 -14.06
CA GLY A 165 1.89 -7.56 -15.40
C GLY A 165 0.89 -6.39 -15.50
N PRO A 166 0.21 -6.23 -16.66
CA PRO A 166 -0.60 -5.06 -16.98
C PRO A 166 -1.84 -4.91 -16.09
N ASN A 167 -2.33 -6.02 -15.53
CA ASN A 167 -3.48 -6.06 -14.65
C ASN A 167 -3.11 -6.05 -13.16
N MET A 168 -1.83 -5.81 -12.82
CA MET A 168 -1.37 -5.74 -11.42
C MET A 168 -2.23 -4.75 -10.63
N GLY A 169 -2.75 -5.19 -9.48
CA GLY A 169 -3.76 -4.41 -8.75
C GLY A 169 -5.20 -4.86 -8.97
N GLY A 170 -5.44 -5.86 -9.82
CA GLY A 170 -6.78 -6.33 -10.13
C GLY A 170 -7.07 -7.74 -9.60
N CYS A 171 -8.35 -8.02 -9.34
CA CYS A 171 -8.89 -9.33 -9.03
C CYS A 171 -9.74 -9.81 -10.22
N GLY A 172 -9.27 -10.83 -10.93
CA GLY A 172 -10.01 -11.53 -11.98
C GLY A 172 -11.07 -12.42 -11.36
N CYS A 173 -12.31 -11.97 -11.45
CA CYS A 173 -13.49 -12.63 -10.91
C CYS A 173 -14.28 -13.32 -12.01
N LYS A 174 -14.67 -14.57 -11.77
CA LYS A 174 -15.56 -15.29 -12.67
C LYS A 174 -17.00 -15.13 -12.20
N MET A 175 -17.84 -14.57 -13.06
CA MET A 175 -19.25 -14.33 -12.83
C MET A 175 -20.06 -15.64 -13.00
N PRO A 176 -21.28 -15.74 -12.44
CA PRO A 176 -22.15 -16.92 -12.58
C PRO A 176 -22.47 -17.29 -14.04
N ASP A 177 -22.43 -16.32 -14.96
CA ASP A 177 -22.61 -16.51 -16.40
C ASP A 177 -21.31 -16.95 -17.14
N ALA A 178 -20.28 -17.31 -16.37
CA ALA A 178 -18.95 -17.69 -16.83
C ALA A 178 -18.13 -16.58 -17.50
N THR A 179 -18.58 -15.32 -17.47
CA THR A 179 -17.75 -14.18 -17.89
C THR A 179 -16.67 -13.87 -16.85
N GLU A 180 -15.49 -13.45 -17.30
CA GLU A 180 -14.43 -12.96 -16.42
C GLU A 180 -14.48 -11.43 -16.37
N THR A 181 -14.56 -10.87 -15.17
CA THR A 181 -14.47 -9.43 -14.91
C THR A 181 -13.21 -9.15 -14.09
N LEU A 182 -12.46 -8.13 -14.50
CA LEU A 182 -11.33 -7.63 -13.72
C LEU A 182 -11.83 -6.53 -12.78
N LEU A 183 -11.88 -6.82 -11.48
CA LEU A 183 -12.15 -5.81 -10.45
C LEU A 183 -10.84 -5.11 -10.10
N ILE A 184 -10.78 -3.78 -10.20
CA ILE A 184 -9.59 -3.01 -9.87
C ILE A 184 -9.84 -2.28 -8.55
N GLY A 185 -9.84 -2.99 -7.42
CA GLY A 185 -10.21 -2.46 -6.10
C GLY A 185 -11.58 -2.97 -5.62
N ALA A 186 -11.87 -2.74 -4.33
CA ALA A 186 -13.01 -3.29 -3.58
C ALA A 186 -13.19 -4.81 -3.65
N TYR A 187 -12.10 -5.52 -3.40
CA TYR A 187 -12.11 -6.96 -3.21
C TYR A 187 -11.24 -7.30 -1.99
N GLU A 188 -11.48 -8.44 -1.35
CA GLU A 188 -10.55 -8.92 -0.32
C GLU A 188 -9.43 -9.72 -0.96
N TYR A 189 -8.23 -9.70 -0.42
CA TYR A 189 -7.13 -10.57 -0.83
C TYR A 189 -6.56 -11.33 0.36
N LEU A 190 -5.98 -12.49 0.09
CA LEU A 190 -5.38 -13.33 1.11
C LEU A 190 -3.92 -12.90 1.35
N GLN A 191 -3.66 -12.44 2.56
CA GLN A 191 -2.34 -12.08 3.05
C GLN A 191 -1.83 -13.20 3.97
N ALA A 192 -0.54 -13.53 3.88
CA ALA A 192 0.20 -14.29 4.89
C ALA A 192 1.23 -13.37 5.56
N ASP A 193 1.40 -13.49 6.87
CA ASP A 193 2.41 -12.75 7.64
C ASP A 193 3.18 -13.76 8.52
N GLU A 194 4.49 -13.60 8.73
CA GLU A 194 5.23 -14.45 9.69
C GLU A 194 4.58 -14.33 11.08
N GLY A 195 4.09 -15.45 11.60
CA GLY A 195 3.32 -15.55 12.83
C GLY A 195 4.23 -15.41 14.03
N LYS A 196 4.37 -14.17 14.48
CA LYS A 196 4.49 -13.91 15.92
C LYS A 196 3.07 -13.91 16.50
N GLY A 197 2.91 -14.61 17.62
CA GLY A 197 1.62 -14.89 18.25
C GLY A 197 0.74 -13.65 18.41
N HIS A 198 -0.56 -13.86 18.32
CA HIS A 198 -1.60 -12.84 18.41
C HIS A 198 -1.29 -11.71 19.39
N LEU A 199 -1.17 -10.49 18.88
CA LEU A 199 -1.77 -9.23 19.35
C LEU A 199 -1.25 -8.11 18.44
N PHE A 200 -2.05 -7.67 17.45
CA PHE A 200 -1.85 -6.38 16.76
C PHE A 200 -0.39 -6.03 16.34
N GLU A 201 0.27 -6.91 15.58
CA GLU A 201 1.54 -6.59 14.91
C GLU A 201 1.31 -6.56 13.41
N ASP A 202 1.05 -5.36 12.88
CA ASP A 202 1.10 -5.08 11.46
C ASP A 202 2.54 -5.12 10.97
N VAL A 203 2.80 -5.98 9.98
CA VAL A 203 3.75 -5.82 8.85
C VAL A 203 4.86 -4.79 9.11
N ALA A 204 5.81 -5.16 9.96
CA ALA A 204 7.04 -4.43 10.20
C ALA A 204 8.20 -5.43 10.24
N SER A 205 8.40 -6.15 9.14
CA SER A 205 9.63 -6.91 8.91
C SER A 205 9.62 -7.49 7.50
N ASN A 206 9.94 -6.66 6.51
CA ASN A 206 10.71 -7.04 5.32
C ASN A 206 10.89 -5.82 4.42
N SER A 207 11.51 -4.78 4.97
CA SER A 207 12.34 -3.90 4.17
C SER A 207 13.74 -4.01 4.75
N ASN A 208 14.71 -4.20 3.88
CA ASN A 208 16.10 -4.48 4.23
C ASN A 208 16.82 -3.20 4.72
N SER A 209 16.20 -2.50 5.68
CA SER A 209 16.69 -1.32 6.39
C SER A 209 16.36 -1.41 7.88
N ASP A 210 16.21 -2.62 8.43
CA ASP A 210 16.13 -2.82 9.87
C ASP A 210 17.46 -2.37 10.47
N VAL A 211 17.39 -1.22 11.12
CA VAL A 211 18.46 -0.69 11.92
C VAL A 211 18.70 -1.71 13.03
N ASN A 212 19.77 -2.49 12.92
CA ASN A 212 20.21 -3.45 13.93
C ASN A 212 20.89 -2.68 15.09
N MET A 213 20.18 -1.69 15.62
CA MET A 213 20.60 -0.85 16.74
C MET A 213 20.54 -1.65 18.03
N GLY A 214 21.51 -1.53 18.92
CA GLY A 214 21.43 -2.06 20.28
C GLY A 214 20.31 -1.39 21.10
N ASP A 215 19.92 -2.02 22.21
CA ASP A 215 18.82 -1.54 23.07
C ASP A 215 19.04 -0.13 23.65
N ASP A 216 20.29 0.22 23.95
CA ASP A 216 20.65 1.58 24.38
C ASP A 216 20.68 2.57 23.21
N GLU A 217 20.95 2.09 22.01
CA GLU A 217 21.04 2.93 20.81
C GLU A 217 19.64 3.39 20.35
N ILE A 218 18.62 2.53 20.41
CA ILE A 218 17.25 2.91 20.04
C ILE A 218 16.65 3.93 21.01
N LYS A 219 16.97 3.82 22.31
CA LYS A 219 16.58 4.80 23.33
C LYS A 219 17.25 6.14 23.07
N LYS A 220 18.56 6.13 22.83
CA LYS A 220 19.31 7.34 22.47
C LYS A 220 18.78 7.98 21.19
N ALA A 221 18.43 7.18 20.18
CA ALA A 221 17.86 7.66 18.93
C ALA A 221 16.53 8.39 19.16
N LEU A 222 15.62 7.83 19.96
CA LEU A 222 14.36 8.49 20.31
C LEU A 222 14.62 9.84 20.99
N SER A 223 15.46 9.88 22.03
CA SER A 223 15.76 11.11 22.76
C SER A 223 16.46 12.15 21.89
N SER A 224 17.40 11.74 21.03
CA SER A 224 18.04 12.63 20.06
C SER A 224 17.02 13.22 19.09
N LEU A 225 16.12 12.41 18.52
CA LEU A 225 15.08 12.91 17.62
C LEU A 225 14.19 13.95 18.31
N ILE A 226 13.75 13.69 19.54
CA ILE A 226 12.93 14.64 20.31
C ILE A 226 13.70 15.94 20.55
N ALA A 227 14.96 15.85 20.97
CA ALA A 227 15.76 17.02 21.33
C ALA A 227 16.24 17.85 20.13
N GLU A 228 16.52 17.20 19.00
CA GLU A 228 17.12 17.84 17.82
C GLU A 228 16.08 18.35 16.82
N GLU A 229 14.92 17.68 16.70
CA GLU A 229 13.93 17.97 15.65
C GLU A 229 12.73 18.79 16.16
N LEU A 230 12.38 18.72 17.45
CA LEU A 230 11.23 19.45 18.00
C LEU A 230 11.63 20.81 18.58
N THR A 231 10.89 21.84 18.20
CA THR A 231 11.03 23.19 18.76
C THR A 231 10.26 23.34 20.08
N GLN A 232 10.52 24.41 20.84
CA GLN A 232 9.72 24.71 22.04
C GLN A 232 8.24 24.95 21.73
N GLU A 233 7.92 25.50 20.56
CA GLU A 233 6.55 25.67 20.10
C GLU A 233 5.86 24.33 19.82
N ASP A 234 6.59 23.36 19.25
CA ASP A 234 6.09 22.01 19.03
C ASP A 234 5.79 21.32 20.37
N LEU A 235 6.73 21.39 21.31
CA LEU A 235 6.57 20.81 22.65
C LEU A 235 5.36 21.41 23.38
N GLN A 236 5.20 22.74 23.31
CA GLN A 236 4.05 23.43 23.91
C GLN A 236 2.74 23.04 23.23
N THR A 237 2.71 22.95 21.90
CA THR A 237 1.51 22.55 21.15
C THR A 237 1.08 21.13 21.52
N LEU A 238 2.01 20.20 21.63
CA LEU A 238 1.74 18.83 22.05
C LEU A 238 1.20 18.80 23.48
N GLN A 239 1.83 19.51 24.42
CA GLN A 239 1.39 19.60 25.81
C GLN A 239 0.00 20.22 25.95
N ASP A 240 -0.30 21.28 25.20
CA ASP A 240 -1.60 21.94 25.20
C ASP A 240 -2.75 20.99 24.82
N ILE A 241 -2.48 20.04 23.91
CA ILE A 241 -3.49 19.10 23.42
C ILE A 241 -3.64 17.92 24.39
N THR A 242 -2.53 17.37 24.88
CA THR A 242 -2.51 16.11 25.65
C THR A 242 -2.60 16.33 27.15
N ASN A 243 -2.45 17.58 27.61
CA ASN A 243 -2.20 17.94 29.02
C ASN A 243 -1.01 17.19 29.64
N THR A 244 -0.10 16.66 28.82
CA THR A 244 1.06 15.88 29.26
C THR A 244 2.32 16.45 28.60
N PRO A 245 3.32 16.90 29.38
CA PRO A 245 4.60 17.32 28.83
C PRO A 245 5.26 16.19 28.04
N VAL A 246 5.86 16.52 26.88
CA VAL A 246 6.58 15.53 26.06
C VAL A 246 7.70 14.85 26.84
N SER A 247 8.35 15.55 27.78
CA SER A 247 9.38 14.97 28.65
C SER A 247 8.87 13.85 29.57
N ASP A 248 7.60 13.89 29.95
CA ASP A 248 7.00 12.85 30.79
C ASP A 248 6.57 11.65 29.93
N LEU A 249 6.02 11.90 28.74
CA LEU A 249 5.79 10.86 27.74
C LEU A 249 7.11 10.15 27.36
N GLU A 250 8.19 10.91 27.14
CA GLU A 250 9.51 10.36 26.81
C GLU A 250 10.03 9.44 27.92
N LYS A 251 9.97 9.85 29.20
CA LYS A 251 10.37 8.99 30.32
C LYS A 251 9.63 7.66 30.30
N GLU A 252 8.34 7.66 30.03
CA GLU A 252 7.53 6.43 29.97
C GLU A 252 7.82 5.59 28.73
N LEU A 253 8.14 6.22 27.60
CA LEU A 253 8.60 5.52 26.40
C LEU A 253 9.93 4.82 26.65
N LEU A 254 10.88 5.47 27.32
CA LEU A 254 12.19 4.90 27.63
C LEU A 254 12.14 3.70 28.60
N LEU A 255 10.99 3.49 29.28
CA LEU A 255 10.71 2.30 30.09
C LEU A 255 10.12 1.13 29.27
N GLN A 256 9.68 1.37 28.03
CA GLN A 256 9.14 0.33 27.16
C GLN A 256 10.23 -0.59 26.60
N SER A 257 9.81 -1.73 26.04
CA SER A 257 10.73 -2.67 25.41
C SER A 257 11.39 -2.07 24.16
N PRO A 258 12.61 -2.50 23.81
CA PRO A 258 13.28 -2.10 22.57
C PRO A 258 12.42 -2.35 21.32
N ASP A 259 11.71 -3.47 21.25
CA ASP A 259 10.81 -3.79 20.14
C ASP A 259 9.65 -2.79 20.03
N PHE A 260 9.10 -2.34 21.16
CA PHE A 260 8.10 -1.30 21.15
C PHE A 260 8.68 0.02 20.64
N LEU A 261 9.88 0.40 21.08
CA LEU A 261 10.55 1.61 20.60
C LEU A 261 10.88 1.56 19.10
N ARG A 262 11.27 0.40 18.57
CA ARG A 262 11.44 0.21 17.12
C ARG A 262 10.13 0.45 16.36
N LYS A 263 9.00 -0.03 16.91
CA LYS A 263 7.68 0.27 16.32
C LYS A 263 7.37 1.76 16.38
N VAL A 264 7.66 2.43 17.51
CA VAL A 264 7.50 3.89 17.66
C VAL A 264 8.27 4.63 16.57
N LEU A 265 9.52 4.23 16.33
CA LEU A 265 10.38 4.76 15.28
C LEU A 265 10.24 3.99 13.95
N SER A 266 9.03 3.56 13.59
CA SER A 266 8.72 2.91 12.31
C SER A 266 7.65 3.64 11.51
N HIS A 267 7.41 3.17 10.29
CA HIS A 267 6.29 3.57 9.43
C HIS A 267 4.90 3.07 9.89
N ALA A 268 4.80 2.34 11.01
CA ALA A 268 3.53 1.78 11.48
C ALA A 268 2.48 2.89 11.61
N ARG A 269 1.37 2.80 10.87
CA ARG A 269 0.39 3.90 10.77
C ARG A 269 -0.13 4.31 12.15
N TYR A 270 -0.38 3.33 13.02
CA TYR A 270 -0.82 3.52 14.39
C TYR A 270 -0.23 2.45 15.30
N ILE A 271 0.03 2.81 16.56
CA ILE A 271 0.59 1.90 17.57
C ILE A 271 -0.39 1.87 18.73
N PRO A 272 -1.17 0.79 18.89
CA PRO A 272 -2.08 0.68 20.02
C PRO A 272 -1.25 0.56 21.31
N HIS A 273 -1.56 1.41 22.28
CA HIS A 273 -1.00 1.32 23.61
C HIS A 273 -2.06 1.76 24.63
N PRO A 274 -2.22 1.06 25.78
CA PRO A 274 -3.28 1.33 26.76
C PRO A 274 -3.34 2.77 27.28
N THR A 275 -2.18 3.41 27.48
CA THR A 275 -2.08 4.74 28.11
C THR A 275 -1.27 5.78 27.32
N LEU A 276 -0.22 5.38 26.61
CA LEU A 276 0.68 6.32 25.93
C LEU A 276 0.04 7.13 24.80
N ASN A 277 -1.03 6.64 24.15
CA ASN A 277 -1.77 7.46 23.18
C ASN A 277 -2.53 8.61 23.84
N ASP A 278 -3.08 8.41 25.04
CA ASP A 278 -3.70 9.49 25.83
C ASP A 278 -2.67 10.56 26.21
N LYS A 279 -1.40 10.15 26.37
CA LYS A 279 -0.26 11.04 26.63
C LYS A 279 0.35 11.66 25.38
N GLY A 280 -0.14 11.30 24.19
CA GLY A 280 0.29 11.91 22.92
C GLY A 280 1.28 11.12 22.08
N LEU A 281 1.45 9.80 22.29
CA LEU A 281 2.36 8.98 21.48
C LEU A 281 2.14 9.17 19.97
N HIS A 282 0.90 9.05 19.50
CA HIS A 282 0.64 9.23 18.06
C HIS A 282 0.99 10.65 17.58
N LEU A 283 0.64 11.67 18.36
CA LEU A 283 0.91 13.07 18.04
C LEU A 283 2.41 13.37 17.99
N LEU A 284 3.18 12.84 18.94
CA LEU A 284 4.64 12.94 18.95
C LEU A 284 5.22 12.39 17.64
N ARG A 285 4.72 11.23 17.19
CA ARG A 285 5.15 10.62 15.92
C ARG A 285 4.79 11.46 14.71
N CYS A 286 3.59 12.05 14.66
CA CYS A 286 3.19 12.98 13.60
C CYS A 286 4.13 14.18 13.51
N MET A 287 4.37 14.84 14.65
CA MET A 287 5.20 16.04 14.70
C MET A 287 6.66 15.71 14.34
N LEU A 288 7.23 14.65 14.91
CA LEU A 288 8.59 14.21 14.59
C LEU A 288 8.73 13.89 13.10
N ALA A 289 7.77 13.15 12.51
CA ALA A 289 7.86 12.77 11.11
C ALA A 289 7.84 13.99 10.16
N GLU A 290 7.05 15.02 10.48
CA GLU A 290 7.07 16.29 9.75
C GLU A 290 8.41 17.02 9.90
N ARG A 291 8.90 17.16 11.14
CA ARG A 291 10.16 17.88 11.42
C ARG A 291 11.37 17.19 10.80
N VAL A 292 11.45 15.87 10.88
CA VAL A 292 12.51 15.08 10.23
C VAL A 292 12.46 15.23 8.71
N ALA A 293 11.26 15.21 8.10
CA ALA A 293 11.13 15.43 6.66
C ALA A 293 11.61 16.85 6.25
N ASP A 294 11.25 17.87 7.02
CA ASP A 294 11.70 19.25 6.78
C ASP A 294 13.22 19.40 6.96
N SER A 295 13.77 18.81 8.01
CA SER A 295 15.21 18.75 8.29
C SER A 295 15.97 18.07 7.15
N ARG A 296 15.47 16.93 6.65
CA ARG A 296 16.03 16.22 5.50
C ARG A 296 16.05 17.10 4.23
N ARG A 297 14.93 17.76 3.89
CA ARG A 297 14.88 18.69 2.75
C ARG A 297 15.89 19.83 2.89
N ARG A 298 16.03 20.37 4.12
CA ARG A 298 16.98 21.45 4.41
C ARG A 298 18.44 20.99 4.28
N LYS A 299 18.81 19.88 4.91
CA LYS A 299 20.16 19.27 4.86
C LYS A 299 20.59 18.97 3.42
N ARG A 300 19.66 18.49 2.58
CA ARG A 300 19.90 18.19 1.15
C ARG A 300 19.84 19.42 0.24
N GLY A 301 19.58 20.62 0.78
CA GLY A 301 19.58 21.87 0.02
C GLY A 301 18.30 22.12 -0.80
N TYR A 302 17.28 21.27 -0.68
CA TYR A 302 16.05 21.35 -1.47
C TYR A 302 15.17 22.56 -1.14
N HIS A 303 15.39 23.18 0.02
CA HIS A 303 14.80 24.47 0.40
C HIS A 303 15.12 25.62 -0.59
N LYS A 304 16.12 25.45 -1.46
CA LYS A 304 16.50 26.42 -2.49
C LYS A 304 15.75 26.25 -3.80
N HIS A 305 14.96 25.18 -3.95
CA HIS A 305 14.20 24.93 -5.17
C HIS A 305 13.11 26.00 -5.35
N PRO A 306 12.85 26.50 -6.58
CA PRO A 306 11.88 27.59 -6.81
C PRO A 306 10.46 27.29 -6.30
N ASP A 307 10.03 26.02 -6.39
CA ASP A 307 8.71 25.59 -5.92
C ASP A 307 8.65 25.26 -4.41
N TYR A 308 9.76 25.36 -3.66
CA TYR A 308 9.82 24.90 -2.27
C TYR A 308 8.80 25.64 -1.39
N GLU A 309 8.84 26.97 -1.37
CA GLU A 309 7.95 27.78 -0.53
C GLU A 309 6.47 27.54 -0.86
N LEU A 310 6.14 27.39 -2.15
CA LEU A 310 4.78 27.08 -2.58
C LEU A 310 4.34 25.71 -2.08
N PHE A 311 5.20 24.69 -2.21
CA PHE A 311 4.89 23.36 -1.71
C PHE A 311 4.77 23.32 -0.19
N MET A 312 5.66 24.00 0.55
CA MET A 312 5.60 24.06 2.00
C MET A 312 4.34 24.76 2.52
N LYS A 313 3.80 25.71 1.75
CA LYS A 313 2.53 26.37 2.04
C LYS A 313 1.34 25.48 1.71
N ASP A 314 1.31 24.89 0.51
CA ASP A 314 0.09 24.29 -0.03
C ASP A 314 0.03 22.76 0.14
N GLY A 315 1.17 22.06 0.20
CA GLY A 315 1.25 20.60 0.24
C GLY A 315 1.01 19.90 -1.09
N ILE A 316 0.76 20.68 -2.14
CA ILE A 316 0.44 20.21 -3.48
C ILE A 316 1.04 21.16 -4.52
N LEU A 317 1.57 20.60 -5.61
CA LEU A 317 2.01 21.36 -6.77
C LEU A 317 1.27 20.87 -8.01
N VAL A 318 0.89 21.83 -8.86
CA VAL A 318 0.32 21.60 -10.19
C VAL A 318 1.20 22.32 -11.20
N LYS A 319 1.71 21.60 -12.19
CA LYS A 319 2.62 22.13 -13.22
C LYS A 319 2.19 21.65 -14.61
N ASP A 320 2.55 22.41 -15.64
CA ASP A 320 2.36 22.00 -17.03
C ASP A 320 3.36 20.89 -17.38
N PHE A 321 2.86 19.67 -17.58
CA PHE A 321 3.65 18.49 -17.89
C PHE A 321 4.41 18.64 -19.22
N THR A 322 3.89 19.41 -20.18
CA THR A 322 4.54 19.62 -21.48
C THR A 322 5.80 20.48 -21.39
N GLN A 323 5.95 21.22 -20.29
CA GLN A 323 7.10 22.08 -20.02
C GLN A 323 8.12 21.45 -19.07
N LEU A 324 7.87 20.23 -18.59
CA LEU A 324 8.77 19.55 -17.66
C LEU A 324 9.61 18.49 -18.37
N THR A 325 10.92 18.63 -18.25
CA THR A 325 11.86 17.55 -18.54
C THR A 325 11.86 16.50 -17.42
N ASP A 326 12.34 15.29 -17.72
CA ASP A 326 12.58 14.24 -16.72
C ASP A 326 13.43 14.73 -15.54
N GLN A 327 14.42 15.59 -15.81
CA GLN A 327 15.28 16.15 -14.76
C GLN A 327 14.52 17.12 -13.86
N GLU A 328 13.66 17.97 -14.42
CA GLU A 328 12.83 18.89 -13.64
C GLU A 328 11.77 18.14 -12.82
N MET A 329 11.13 17.12 -13.40
CA MET A 329 10.24 16.23 -12.66
C MET A 329 10.95 15.55 -11.48
N ARG A 330 12.14 14.99 -11.71
CA ARG A 330 12.97 14.41 -10.63
C ARG A 330 13.33 15.45 -9.58
N SER A 331 13.69 16.66 -10.00
CA SER A 331 14.03 17.75 -9.07
C SER A 331 12.85 18.12 -8.17
N VAL A 332 11.64 18.24 -8.72
CA VAL A 332 10.40 18.44 -7.95
C VAL A 332 10.15 17.26 -7.01
N MET A 333 10.25 16.02 -7.49
CA MET A 333 10.03 14.82 -6.67
C MET A 333 11.02 14.72 -5.50
N MET A 334 12.31 14.97 -5.73
CA MET A 334 13.33 15.03 -4.68
C MET A 334 13.04 16.15 -3.69
N MET A 335 12.68 17.34 -4.19
CA MET A 335 12.36 18.49 -3.34
C MET A 335 11.20 18.19 -2.41
N VAL A 336 10.07 17.71 -2.94
CA VAL A 336 8.89 17.46 -2.11
C VAL A 336 9.14 16.31 -1.14
N SER A 337 9.86 15.26 -1.54
CA SER A 337 10.00 14.06 -0.72
C SER A 337 11.18 14.06 0.24
N GLY A 338 12.17 14.92 -0.01
CA GLY A 338 13.46 14.83 0.66
C GLY A 338 14.28 13.62 0.21
N LEU A 339 13.84 12.83 -0.77
CA LEU A 339 14.58 11.70 -1.33
C LEU A 339 15.73 12.17 -2.23
N ASP A 340 16.71 11.30 -2.44
CA ASP A 340 17.83 11.50 -3.35
C ASP A 340 17.52 10.88 -4.71
N GLU A 341 18.41 11.09 -5.67
CA GLU A 341 18.17 10.68 -7.05
C GLU A 341 18.03 9.16 -7.23
N LYS A 342 18.81 8.36 -6.48
CA LYS A 342 18.75 6.88 -6.54
C LYS A 342 17.48 6.33 -5.91
N GLU A 343 16.84 7.11 -5.03
CA GLU A 343 15.56 6.78 -4.40
C GLU A 343 14.35 7.14 -5.29
N ILE A 344 14.51 8.02 -6.28
CA ILE A 344 13.44 8.33 -7.23
C ILE A 344 13.31 7.22 -8.29
N PRO A 345 12.15 6.55 -8.40
CA PRO A 345 11.96 5.47 -9.35
C PRO A 345 12.17 5.92 -10.81
N PRO A 346 12.38 4.97 -11.75
CA PRO A 346 12.33 5.28 -13.17
C PRO A 346 11.01 5.96 -13.54
N LEU A 347 11.07 7.04 -14.34
CA LEU A 347 9.88 7.78 -14.78
C LEU A 347 9.18 7.03 -15.92
N ARG A 348 8.64 5.86 -15.59
CA ARG A 348 7.79 5.08 -16.49
C ARG A 348 6.35 5.35 -16.11
N TRP A 349 5.58 5.84 -17.06
CA TRP A 349 4.21 6.25 -16.80
C TRP A 349 3.23 5.25 -17.40
N VAL A 350 2.26 4.83 -16.59
CA VAL A 350 1.20 3.90 -17.00
C VAL A 350 -0.16 4.55 -16.83
N ASN A 351 -1.03 4.37 -17.82
CA ASN A 351 -2.42 4.81 -17.73
C ASN A 351 -3.16 4.00 -16.67
N ARG A 352 -3.80 4.70 -15.73
CA ARG A 352 -4.64 4.11 -14.69
C ARG A 352 -6.04 4.71 -14.79
N PRO A 353 -6.97 4.04 -15.50
CA PRO A 353 -8.37 4.43 -15.45
C PRO A 353 -8.94 4.13 -14.06
N VAL A 354 -9.68 5.09 -13.52
CA VAL A 354 -10.44 4.94 -12.28
C VAL A 354 -11.91 4.99 -12.63
N THR A 355 -12.61 3.88 -12.43
CA THR A 355 -14.06 3.81 -12.57
C THR A 355 -14.72 4.16 -11.24
N HIS A 356 -15.56 5.18 -11.26
CA HIS A 356 -16.33 5.61 -10.10
C HIS A 356 -17.44 4.61 -9.80
N ILE A 357 -17.61 4.28 -8.52
CA ILE A 357 -18.66 3.35 -8.06
C ILE A 357 -19.55 4.04 -7.02
N ALA A 358 -20.75 3.49 -6.82
CA ALA A 358 -21.60 3.91 -5.72
C ALA A 358 -20.95 3.57 -4.38
N GLY A 359 -21.00 4.50 -3.42
CA GLY A 359 -20.48 4.25 -2.06
C GLY A 359 -18.96 4.15 -1.96
N ASP A 360 -18.21 4.69 -2.91
CA ASP A 360 -16.75 4.67 -2.88
C ASP A 360 -16.18 5.32 -1.59
N ALA A 361 -15.46 4.51 -0.80
CA ALA A 361 -14.83 4.98 0.44
C ALA A 361 -13.79 6.09 0.21
N GLN A 362 -13.26 6.22 -1.01
CA GLN A 362 -12.31 7.28 -1.38
C GLN A 362 -12.96 8.66 -1.49
N TYR A 363 -14.29 8.77 -1.55
CA TYR A 363 -15.00 10.05 -1.54
C TYR A 363 -14.96 10.77 -0.20
N GLN A 364 -14.70 10.04 0.89
CA GLN A 364 -14.56 10.65 2.20
C GLN A 364 -13.16 11.24 2.35
N MET A 365 -13.08 12.51 2.78
CA MET A 365 -11.82 13.18 3.12
C MET A 365 -11.01 12.35 4.12
N HIS A 366 -9.70 12.24 3.88
CA HIS A 366 -8.82 11.43 4.68
C HIS A 366 -7.36 11.84 4.58
N VAL A 367 -6.54 11.23 5.43
CA VAL A 367 -5.09 11.15 5.29
C VAL A 367 -4.70 9.68 5.11
N ASP A 368 -3.73 9.40 4.25
CA ASP A 368 -3.28 8.03 3.99
C ASP A 368 -2.53 7.46 5.20
N THR A 369 -1.67 8.27 5.80
CA THR A 369 -0.84 7.90 6.95
C THR A 369 -0.49 9.14 7.78
N PHE A 370 0.21 8.94 8.90
CA PHE A 370 0.57 10.00 9.85
C PHE A 370 1.76 10.87 9.40
N HIS A 371 2.54 10.39 8.42
CA HIS A 371 3.73 11.05 7.89
C HIS A 371 3.58 11.39 6.42
N ALA A 372 4.47 12.24 5.90
CA ALA A 372 4.46 12.63 4.51
C ALA A 372 4.54 11.42 3.57
N ALA A 373 3.63 11.36 2.61
CA ALA A 373 3.54 10.36 1.56
C ALA A 373 3.08 11.05 0.28
N TYR A 374 3.64 10.70 -0.88
CA TYR A 374 3.42 11.49 -2.09
C TYR A 374 2.74 10.66 -3.15
N LYS A 375 1.65 11.19 -3.72
CA LYS A 375 1.00 10.64 -4.92
C LYS A 375 1.19 11.60 -6.08
N ILE A 376 1.33 11.03 -7.28
CA ILE A 376 1.60 11.78 -8.50
C ILE A 376 0.55 11.42 -9.55
N TRP A 377 -0.04 12.41 -10.19
CA TRP A 377 -0.97 12.25 -11.31
C TRP A 377 -0.44 13.03 -12.50
N ILE A 378 -0.53 12.46 -13.69
CA ILE A 378 -0.49 13.22 -14.94
C ILE A 378 -1.87 13.13 -15.59
N TYR A 379 -2.58 14.23 -15.61
CA TYR A 379 -3.86 14.36 -16.29
C TYR A 379 -3.61 14.72 -17.76
N GLN A 380 -3.73 13.75 -18.65
CA GLN A 380 -3.52 13.96 -20.09
C GLN A 380 -4.61 14.83 -20.72
N ASN A 381 -5.82 14.77 -20.16
CA ASN A 381 -6.96 15.57 -20.58
C ASN A 381 -7.29 16.60 -19.50
N GLU A 382 -8.06 17.63 -19.88
CA GLU A 382 -8.67 18.52 -18.91
C GLU A 382 -9.48 17.71 -17.90
N THR A 383 -9.33 18.05 -16.62
CA THR A 383 -10.10 17.42 -15.54
C THR A 383 -11.18 18.36 -15.06
N THR A 384 -12.44 18.00 -15.28
CA THR A 384 -13.62 18.78 -14.86
C THR A 384 -14.19 18.25 -13.54
N PRO A 385 -15.00 19.02 -12.80
CA PRO A 385 -15.59 18.56 -11.53
C PRO A 385 -16.38 17.25 -11.66
N GLU A 386 -17.08 17.05 -12.79
CA GLU A 386 -17.94 15.90 -13.05
C GLU A 386 -17.15 14.59 -13.23
N GLN A 387 -15.86 14.68 -13.52
CA GLN A 387 -14.95 13.53 -13.59
C GLN A 387 -14.40 13.14 -12.22
N GLY A 388 -14.85 13.82 -11.15
CA GLY A 388 -14.45 13.57 -9.78
C GLY A 388 -12.94 13.67 -9.54
N PRO A 389 -12.27 14.82 -9.83
CA PRO A 389 -10.82 15.03 -9.66
C PRO A 389 -10.34 14.79 -8.22
N LEU A 390 -9.03 14.92 -7.98
CA LEU A 390 -8.54 15.04 -6.60
C LEU A 390 -9.24 16.22 -5.91
N ASN A 391 -9.75 16.00 -4.70
CA ASN A 391 -10.08 17.07 -3.78
C ASN A 391 -8.95 17.20 -2.76
N TYR A 392 -8.49 18.40 -2.47
CA TYR A 392 -7.37 18.63 -1.56
C TYR A 392 -7.58 19.88 -0.69
N VAL A 393 -7.17 19.83 0.57
CA VAL A 393 -7.17 20.99 1.46
C VAL A 393 -5.75 21.54 1.57
N ARG A 394 -5.49 22.70 0.96
CA ARG A 394 -4.14 23.30 0.96
C ARG A 394 -3.65 23.56 2.38
N GLY A 395 -2.36 23.32 2.61
CA GLY A 395 -1.71 23.48 3.91
C GLY A 395 -2.03 22.39 4.94
N SER A 396 -3.04 21.54 4.70
CA SER A 396 -3.42 20.48 5.65
C SER A 396 -2.40 19.35 5.81
N HIS A 397 -1.37 19.28 4.96
CA HIS A 397 -0.22 18.40 5.18
C HIS A 397 0.56 18.76 6.45
N ARG A 398 0.50 20.03 6.92
CA ARG A 398 1.12 20.49 8.16
C ARG A 398 0.32 20.09 9.39
N ASN A 399 1.03 19.73 10.46
CA ASN A 399 0.49 19.41 11.77
C ASN A 399 0.16 20.67 12.57
N THR A 400 -0.83 21.43 12.10
CA THR A 400 -1.40 22.55 12.86
C THR A 400 -2.03 22.06 14.18
N LYS A 401 -2.18 22.95 15.17
CA LYS A 401 -2.85 22.63 16.44
C LYS A 401 -4.25 22.02 16.22
N GLY A 402 -5.03 22.55 15.28
CA GLY A 402 -6.36 22.02 14.94
C GLY A 402 -6.32 20.60 14.37
N LYS A 403 -5.40 20.31 13.44
CA LYS A 403 -5.20 18.96 12.90
C LYS A 403 -4.74 17.98 13.99
N LEU A 404 -3.77 18.37 14.81
CA LEU A 404 -3.26 17.54 15.90
C LEU A 404 -4.33 17.24 16.96
N GLN A 405 -5.18 18.22 17.29
CA GLN A 405 -6.31 18.00 18.20
C GLN A 405 -7.32 17.01 17.63
N TRP A 406 -7.62 17.12 16.33
CA TRP A 406 -8.47 16.14 15.65
C TRP A 406 -7.84 14.75 15.65
N LEU A 407 -6.55 14.63 15.29
CA LEU A 407 -5.81 13.37 15.34
C LEU A 407 -5.84 12.77 16.74
N TYR A 408 -5.64 13.57 17.78
CA TYR A 408 -5.73 13.11 19.17
C TYR A 408 -7.08 12.48 19.46
N ASN A 409 -8.17 13.20 19.15
CA ASN A 409 -9.52 12.75 19.42
C ASN A 409 -9.88 11.42 18.70
N VAL A 410 -9.31 11.16 17.52
CA VAL A 410 -9.58 9.91 16.77
C VAL A 410 -8.59 8.78 17.08
N THR A 411 -7.47 9.08 17.73
CA THR A 411 -6.39 8.13 18.04
C THR A 411 -6.32 7.72 19.51
N ILE A 412 -7.04 8.39 20.43
CA ILE A 412 -7.22 7.88 21.79
C ILE A 412 -8.06 6.59 21.80
N PRO A 413 -7.79 5.62 22.70
CA PRO A 413 -8.55 4.39 22.80
C PRO A 413 -10.08 4.64 22.90
N PRO A 414 -10.90 3.87 22.16
CA PRO A 414 -10.57 2.63 21.45
C PRO A 414 -9.99 2.81 20.04
N ALA A 415 -9.77 4.05 19.56
CA ALA A 415 -9.18 4.37 18.25
C ALA A 415 -9.77 3.62 17.04
N SER A 416 -11.06 3.29 17.11
CA SER A 416 -11.75 2.43 16.14
C SER A 416 -11.73 2.98 14.70
N HIS A 417 -11.59 4.29 14.54
CA HIS A 417 -11.46 4.97 13.27
C HIS A 417 -10.09 4.75 12.61
N VAL A 418 -9.03 4.73 13.42
CA VAL A 418 -7.65 4.59 12.94
C VAL A 418 -7.32 3.13 12.71
N LEU A 419 -7.94 2.20 13.44
CA LEU A 419 -7.76 0.76 13.22
C LEU A 419 -8.42 0.24 11.92
N LYS A 420 -9.33 1.02 11.33
CA LYS A 420 -9.88 0.73 9.99
C LYS A 420 -8.89 1.20 8.93
N GLU A 421 -8.18 0.24 8.33
CA GLU A 421 -7.31 0.44 7.17
C GLU A 421 -8.15 0.79 5.92
N PRO A 422 -7.58 1.49 4.91
CA PRO A 422 -6.16 1.89 4.80
C PRO A 422 -5.85 3.36 5.15
N SER A 423 -6.78 4.13 5.71
CA SER A 423 -6.60 5.59 5.89
C SER A 423 -7.37 6.13 7.10
N ILE A 424 -6.97 7.30 7.60
CA ILE A 424 -7.65 7.97 8.72
C ILE A 424 -8.67 8.95 8.15
N ARG A 425 -9.95 8.64 8.34
CA ARG A 425 -11.08 9.38 7.76
C ARG A 425 -11.39 10.63 8.56
N LEU A 426 -11.46 11.77 7.88
CA LEU A 426 -11.93 13.03 8.44
C LEU A 426 -13.45 12.93 8.65
N ASN A 427 -13.87 13.19 9.89
CA ASN A 427 -15.26 13.09 10.36
C ASN A 427 -15.87 14.45 10.72
N VAL A 428 -15.16 15.53 10.43
CA VAL A 428 -15.55 16.92 10.69
C VAL A 428 -15.25 17.76 9.45
N ASP A 429 -15.83 18.94 9.36
CA ASP A 429 -15.49 19.91 8.29
C ASP A 429 -14.06 20.44 8.53
N GLU A 430 -13.24 20.51 7.48
CA GLU A 430 -11.86 20.97 7.54
C GLU A 430 -11.71 22.39 8.12
N THR A 431 -12.74 23.24 7.97
CA THR A 431 -12.74 24.62 8.48
C THR A 431 -12.80 24.69 10.00
N LEU A 432 -13.40 23.69 10.66
CA LEU A 432 -13.41 23.58 12.12
C LEU A 432 -12.02 23.28 12.68
N LEU A 433 -11.11 22.79 11.83
CA LEU A 433 -9.70 22.53 12.18
C LEU A 433 -8.79 23.71 11.83
N GLY A 434 -9.34 24.81 11.32
CA GLY A 434 -8.60 26.02 10.96
C GLY A 434 -8.01 26.02 9.55
N PHE A 435 -8.50 25.16 8.66
CA PHE A 435 -8.11 25.17 7.24
C PHE A 435 -9.16 25.87 6.36
N ASP A 436 -8.76 26.25 5.16
CA ASP A 436 -9.70 26.66 4.13
C ASP A 436 -10.52 25.47 3.62
N HIS A 437 -11.63 25.74 2.92
CA HIS A 437 -12.42 24.71 2.27
C HIS A 437 -11.58 23.92 1.26
N ARG A 438 -11.89 22.62 1.12
CA ARG A 438 -11.29 21.76 0.11
C ARG A 438 -11.48 22.33 -1.30
N GLU A 439 -10.42 22.25 -2.10
CA GLU A 439 -10.42 22.60 -3.51
C GLU A 439 -10.74 21.36 -4.35
N VAL A 440 -11.63 21.51 -5.33
CA VAL A 440 -11.86 20.52 -6.39
C VAL A 440 -10.79 20.78 -7.46
N MET A 441 -9.78 19.91 -7.57
CA MET A 441 -8.58 20.14 -8.38
C MET A 441 -8.86 19.93 -9.87
N THR A 442 -9.60 20.85 -10.47
CA THR A 442 -9.73 20.94 -11.94
C THR A 442 -8.41 21.42 -12.53
N THR A 443 -7.99 20.81 -13.64
CA THR A 443 -6.70 21.11 -14.27
C THR A 443 -6.81 21.09 -15.78
N PRO A 444 -6.04 21.92 -16.52
CA PRO A 444 -5.97 21.80 -17.97
C PRO A 444 -5.33 20.47 -18.40
N ALA A 445 -5.50 20.12 -19.68
CA ALA A 445 -4.81 18.97 -20.26
C ALA A 445 -3.29 19.05 -20.08
N ASN A 446 -2.66 17.88 -19.89
CA ASN A 446 -1.23 17.73 -19.60
C ASN A 446 -0.79 18.41 -18.30
N SER A 447 -1.54 18.18 -17.21
CA SER A 447 -1.15 18.68 -15.89
C SER A 447 -0.42 17.61 -15.07
N PHE A 448 0.78 17.94 -14.58
CA PHE A 448 1.53 17.16 -13.60
C PHE A 448 1.14 17.64 -12.20
N VAL A 449 0.57 16.75 -11.39
CA VAL A 449 0.12 17.02 -10.02
C VAL A 449 0.88 16.12 -9.07
N ILE A 450 1.50 16.71 -8.04
CA ILE A 450 2.15 15.97 -6.94
C ILE A 450 1.64 16.52 -5.62
N ALA A 451 1.14 15.63 -4.75
CA ALA A 451 0.52 16.01 -3.48
C ALA A 451 1.05 15.17 -2.33
N ASP A 452 1.23 15.81 -1.17
CA ASP A 452 1.46 15.14 0.10
C ASP A 452 0.12 14.64 0.68
N THR A 453 -0.08 13.33 0.70
CA THR A 453 -1.29 12.65 1.17
C THR A 453 -1.35 12.46 2.69
N SER A 454 -0.38 13.03 3.43
CA SER A 454 -0.59 13.37 4.84
C SER A 454 -1.53 14.57 5.02
N GLY A 455 -1.77 15.34 3.95
CA GLY A 455 -2.84 16.35 3.89
C GLY A 455 -4.22 15.74 3.66
N PHE A 456 -5.25 16.45 4.08
CA PHE A 456 -6.63 16.06 3.84
C PHE A 456 -6.92 16.06 2.33
N HIS A 457 -7.30 14.89 1.83
CA HIS A 457 -7.66 14.71 0.43
C HIS A 457 -8.78 13.69 0.27
N ALA A 458 -9.41 13.69 -0.90
CA ALA A 458 -10.39 12.69 -1.31
C ALA A 458 -10.41 12.57 -2.82
N ARG A 459 -11.05 11.51 -3.30
CA ARG A 459 -11.58 11.46 -4.65
C ARG A 459 -12.80 12.38 -4.73
N GLY A 460 -12.89 13.18 -5.78
CA GLY A 460 -14.06 13.99 -6.08
C GLY A 460 -15.24 13.09 -6.44
N LEU A 461 -16.45 13.56 -6.12
CA LEU A 461 -17.68 12.86 -6.46
C LEU A 461 -17.86 12.84 -7.98
N ALA A 462 -18.26 11.70 -8.52
CA ALA A 462 -18.74 11.57 -9.90
C ALA A 462 -19.83 10.50 -9.95
N GLU A 463 -20.62 10.54 -11.03
CA GLU A 463 -21.65 9.53 -11.27
C GLU A 463 -21.02 8.13 -11.39
N PRO A 464 -21.60 7.09 -10.76
CA PRO A 464 -21.14 5.71 -10.93
C PRO A 464 -21.03 5.33 -12.40
N GLY A 465 -19.93 4.66 -12.77
CA GLY A 465 -19.58 4.33 -14.15
C GLY A 465 -18.75 5.39 -14.87
N THR A 466 -18.63 6.60 -14.32
CA THR A 466 -17.69 7.61 -14.84
C THR A 466 -16.27 7.08 -14.76
N ILE A 467 -15.49 7.23 -15.84
CA ILE A 467 -14.09 6.82 -15.89
C ILE A 467 -13.20 8.07 -15.95
N ARG A 468 -12.31 8.20 -14.97
CA ARG A 468 -11.27 9.23 -14.96
C ARG A 468 -9.92 8.62 -15.29
N TYR A 469 -9.25 9.16 -16.30
CA TYR A 469 -7.92 8.72 -16.71
C TYR A 469 -6.84 9.60 -16.07
N ALA A 470 -5.85 8.96 -15.45
CA ALA A 470 -4.61 9.62 -15.07
C ALA A 470 -3.45 8.66 -15.30
N MET A 471 -2.31 9.20 -15.76
CA MET A 471 -1.06 8.47 -15.74
C MET A 471 -0.47 8.48 -14.33
N ARG A 472 0.10 7.35 -13.94
CA ARG A 472 0.80 7.14 -12.66
C ARG A 472 2.19 6.60 -12.93
N ILE A 473 3.11 6.84 -12.00
CA ILE A 473 4.41 6.20 -12.08
C ILE A 473 4.25 4.69 -11.88
N GLU A 474 4.91 3.91 -12.73
CA GLU A 474 4.94 2.45 -12.67
C GLU A 474 5.67 2.00 -11.40
N GLY A 475 5.08 1.03 -10.69
CA GLY A 475 5.70 0.39 -9.54
C GLY A 475 4.72 0.13 -8.39
N PRO A 476 5.22 -0.42 -7.28
CA PRO A 476 4.41 -0.80 -6.11
C PRO A 476 4.08 0.38 -5.19
N TYR A 477 4.31 1.63 -5.62
CA TYR A 477 4.25 2.83 -4.76
C TYR A 477 2.90 3.55 -4.82
N ASP A 478 1.83 2.84 -5.20
CA ASP A 478 0.48 3.38 -5.23
C ASP A 478 0.35 4.68 -6.08
N GLY A 479 1.04 4.68 -7.23
CA GLY A 479 1.10 5.83 -8.14
C GLY A 479 1.87 7.03 -7.58
N GLY A 480 2.74 6.80 -6.60
CA GLY A 480 3.49 7.81 -5.87
C GLY A 480 4.99 7.53 -5.74
N LEU A 481 5.60 8.14 -4.72
CA LEU A 481 7.00 7.91 -4.37
C LEU A 481 7.13 6.81 -3.29
N PRO A 482 8.30 6.14 -3.19
CA PRO A 482 8.53 5.14 -2.14
C PRO A 482 8.25 5.69 -0.73
N ARG A 483 7.39 4.99 0.02
CA ARG A 483 7.13 5.30 1.43
C ARG A 483 8.26 4.72 2.28
N LYS A 484 9.12 5.59 2.80
CA LYS A 484 10.21 5.21 3.71
C LYS A 484 9.79 5.40 5.16
N ASN A 485 10.50 4.72 6.06
CA ASN A 485 10.41 5.02 7.48
C ASN A 485 10.76 6.51 7.69
N PRO A 486 9.85 7.33 8.27
CA PRO A 486 10.09 8.76 8.40
C PRO A 486 11.24 9.10 9.37
N PHE A 487 11.63 8.17 10.25
CA PHE A 487 12.62 8.41 11.31
C PHE A 487 14.03 7.93 10.99
N VAL A 488 14.25 7.35 9.80
CA VAL A 488 15.56 6.83 9.36
C VAL A 488 16.01 7.65 8.15
N GLU A 489 17.29 8.02 8.12
CA GLU A 489 17.94 8.68 6.96
C GLU A 489 18.54 7.68 5.98
#